data_AF-A0AAV7VG03-F1
#
_entry.id   AF-A0AAV7VG03-F1
#
_cell.length_a   1.000
_cell.length_b   1.000
_cell.length_c   1.000
_cell.angle_alpha   90.00
_cell.angle_beta   90.00
_cell.angle_gamma   90.00
#
_symmetry.space_group_name_H-M   'P 1'
#
loop_
_entity.id
_entity.type
_entity.pdbx_description
1 polymer ?
#
loop_
_entity_poly.entity_id
_entity_poly.type
_entity_poly.pdbx_seq_one_letter_code
_entity_poly.pdbx_strand_id
1 'polypeptide(L)'
;EYTIDIFFAQTWYDRRLRFNSSLKALTLNSNMVSRIWIPDTFFRNSKRADSHWITTPNQLLRIWNDGKVLYTLRLTIEAECQLQLQNFPMDKHSCPLVFSSYGYPREEIMYRWRRYSIDVADQRSWRLYQFDFKGLRNTSEVLSTGAGDYMVMTVYFDLSRRMGYFAIQTYIPCILTVVLSWVSFWIKRDSTPARTSL
;
A
#
# COMPACT_ATOMS: atom_id res chain seq x y z
N GLU A 1 4.31 6.90 6.71
CA GLU A 1 3.07 6.11 6.57
C GLU A 1 2.39 6.45 5.25
N TYR A 2 1.50 5.59 4.77
CA TYR A 2 0.71 5.82 3.57
C TYR A 2 -0.66 5.16 3.72
N THR A 3 -1.66 5.71 3.03
CA THR A 3 -3.02 5.17 3.04
C THR A 3 -3.30 4.43 1.73
N ILE A 4 -3.92 3.27 1.82
CA ILE A 4 -4.34 2.47 0.67
C ILE A 4 -5.77 1.97 0.85
N ASP A 5 -6.56 1.98 -0.21
CA ASP A 5 -7.91 1.40 -0.28
C ASP A 5 -7.87 0.20 -1.22
N ILE A 6 -8.26 -0.97 -0.72
CA ILE A 6 -8.16 -2.24 -1.45
C ILE A 6 -9.45 -3.04 -1.36
N PHE A 7 -9.73 -3.81 -2.41
CA PHE A 7 -10.59 -4.98 -2.34
C PHE A 7 -9.71 -6.20 -2.10
N PHE A 8 -9.74 -6.71 -0.88
CA PHE A 8 -8.96 -7.89 -0.51
C PHE A 8 -9.80 -9.14 -0.73
N ALA A 9 -9.31 -10.07 -1.55
CA ALA A 9 -10.02 -11.28 -1.93
C ALA A 9 -9.22 -12.53 -1.53
N GLN A 10 -9.90 -13.49 -0.92
CA GLN A 10 -9.33 -14.74 -0.45
C GLN A 10 -10.14 -15.91 -0.96
N THR A 11 -9.45 -16.99 -1.33
CA THR A 11 -10.09 -18.23 -1.75
C THR A 11 -9.48 -19.44 -1.07
N TRP A 12 -10.32 -20.32 -0.53
CA TRP A 12 -9.91 -21.59 0.06
C TRP A 12 -10.94 -22.68 -0.25
N TYR A 13 -10.64 -23.91 0.15
CA TYR A 13 -11.55 -25.04 0.05
C TYR A 13 -11.99 -25.45 1.45
N ASP A 14 -13.30 -25.48 1.71
CA ASP A 14 -13.90 -26.04 2.93
C ASP A 14 -14.85 -27.17 2.56
N ARG A 15 -14.46 -28.40 2.89
CA ARG A 15 -15.23 -29.61 2.56
C ARG A 15 -16.58 -29.68 3.28
N ARG A 16 -16.74 -28.98 4.41
CA ARG A 16 -17.99 -28.95 5.20
C ARG A 16 -19.09 -28.15 4.50
N LEU A 17 -18.71 -27.27 3.58
CA LEU A 17 -19.62 -26.39 2.85
C LEU A 17 -20.01 -26.95 1.47
N ARG A 18 -19.65 -28.21 1.17
CA ARG A 18 -20.08 -28.88 -0.06
C ARG A 18 -21.58 -29.13 -0.03
N PHE A 19 -22.23 -28.89 -1.16
CA PHE A 19 -23.66 -29.13 -1.31
C PHE A 19 -23.95 -29.76 -2.66
N ASN A 20 -24.96 -30.62 -2.72
CA ASN A 20 -25.42 -31.24 -3.96
C ASN A 20 -26.70 -30.54 -4.41
N SER A 21 -26.61 -29.77 -5.49
CA SER A 21 -27.70 -28.98 -6.05
C SER A 21 -27.45 -28.72 -7.54
N SER A 22 -28.50 -28.33 -8.27
CA SER A 22 -28.36 -27.79 -9.63
C SER A 22 -27.65 -26.43 -9.67
N LEU A 23 -27.65 -25.70 -8.55
CA LEU A 23 -26.93 -24.44 -8.40
C LEU A 23 -25.41 -24.69 -8.33
N LYS A 24 -24.65 -24.01 -9.18
CA LYS A 24 -23.17 -24.12 -9.19
C LYS A 24 -22.51 -23.31 -8.08
N ALA A 25 -23.10 -22.18 -7.68
CA ALA A 25 -22.57 -21.31 -6.65
C ALA A 25 -23.67 -20.55 -5.92
N LEU A 26 -23.48 -20.39 -4.62
CA LEU A 26 -24.29 -19.55 -3.74
C LEU A 26 -23.56 -18.22 -3.53
N THR A 27 -24.22 -17.11 -3.85
CA THR A 27 -23.72 -15.77 -3.49
C THR A 27 -24.50 -15.30 -2.27
N LEU A 28 -23.80 -15.13 -1.17
CA LEU A 28 -24.34 -14.85 0.16
C LEU A 28 -23.96 -13.43 0.60
N ASN A 29 -24.78 -12.87 1.49
CA ASN A 29 -24.53 -11.59 2.12
C ASN A 29 -23.60 -11.71 3.33
N SER A 30 -23.23 -10.56 3.91
CA SER A 30 -22.35 -10.46 5.08
C SER A 30 -22.85 -11.22 6.31
N ASN A 31 -24.17 -11.44 6.46
CA ASN A 31 -24.73 -12.19 7.59
C ASN A 31 -24.22 -13.63 7.69
N MET A 32 -23.78 -14.23 6.57
CA MET A 32 -23.26 -15.60 6.58
C MET A 32 -21.78 -15.69 6.95
N VAL A 33 -21.05 -14.58 6.83
CA VAL A 33 -19.61 -14.51 7.13
C VAL A 33 -19.35 -14.85 8.60
N SER A 34 -20.24 -14.44 9.52
CA SER A 34 -20.11 -14.73 10.95
C SER A 34 -20.40 -16.17 11.36
N ARG A 35 -20.90 -17.02 10.46
CA ARG A 35 -21.26 -18.42 10.75
C ARG A 35 -20.32 -19.45 10.14
N ILE A 36 -19.39 -19.01 9.31
CA ILE A 36 -18.39 -19.87 8.69
C ILE A 36 -17.01 -19.53 9.22
N TRP A 37 -16.08 -20.47 9.09
CA TRP A 37 -14.69 -20.20 9.38
C TRP A 37 -14.12 -19.23 8.33
N ILE A 38 -13.47 -18.17 8.79
CA ILE A 38 -12.77 -17.16 7.99
C ILE A 38 -11.32 -17.11 8.47
N PRO A 39 -10.31 -17.11 7.58
CA PRO A 39 -8.92 -17.01 7.99
C PRO A 39 -8.65 -15.66 8.68
N ASP A 40 -7.91 -15.68 9.78
CA ASP A 40 -7.58 -14.55 10.65
C ASP A 40 -6.47 -13.65 10.08
N THR A 41 -6.65 -13.26 8.82
CA THR A 41 -5.62 -12.51 8.09
C THR A 41 -5.53 -11.09 8.60
N PHE A 42 -4.34 -10.69 9.05
CA PHE A 42 -4.10 -9.35 9.56
C PHE A 42 -2.93 -8.69 8.82
N PHE A 43 -2.92 -7.36 8.80
CA PHE A 43 -1.86 -6.56 8.20
C PHE A 43 -0.80 -6.24 9.26
N ARG A 44 0.42 -6.76 9.10
CA ARG A 44 1.49 -6.69 10.11
C ARG A 44 1.99 -5.28 10.35
N ASN A 45 2.09 -4.49 9.29
CA ASN A 45 2.57 -3.11 9.34
C ASN A 45 1.43 -2.08 9.29
N SER A 46 0.19 -2.47 9.57
CA SER A 46 -0.91 -1.50 9.67
C SER A 46 -0.87 -0.78 11.02
N LYS A 47 -0.91 0.55 10.99
CA LYS A 47 -1.17 1.36 12.18
C LYS A 47 -2.67 1.49 12.46
N ARG A 48 -3.46 1.62 11.39
CA ARG A 48 -4.94 1.60 11.40
C ARG A 48 -5.43 0.85 10.18
N ALA A 49 -6.50 0.08 10.34
CA ALA A 49 -7.14 -0.64 9.25
C ALA A 49 -8.64 -0.70 9.50
N ASP A 50 -9.42 -0.12 8.60
CA ASP A 50 -10.86 0.01 8.71
C ASP A 50 -11.56 -0.76 7.60
N SER A 51 -12.53 -1.59 8.00
CA SER A 51 -13.50 -2.19 7.08
C SER A 51 -14.63 -1.21 6.77
N HIS A 52 -15.25 -1.33 5.60
CA HIS A 52 -16.33 -0.42 5.20
C HIS A 52 -17.72 -0.99 5.53
N TRP A 53 -18.59 -0.21 6.18
CA TRP A 53 -19.90 -0.65 6.68
C TRP A 53 -21.14 0.09 6.14
N ILE A 54 -20.96 1.08 5.26
CA ILE A 54 -22.06 1.90 4.74
C ILE A 54 -22.43 1.49 3.30
N THR A 55 -23.71 1.29 2.96
CA THR A 55 -24.90 1.22 3.84
C THR A 55 -25.05 -0.12 4.55
N THR A 56 -24.29 -1.13 4.10
CA THR A 56 -24.16 -2.46 4.69
C THR A 56 -22.68 -2.85 4.73
N PRO A 57 -22.27 -3.87 5.51
CA PRO A 57 -20.89 -4.35 5.49
C PRO A 57 -20.47 -4.75 4.07
N ASN A 58 -19.41 -4.10 3.56
CA ASN A 58 -18.88 -4.29 2.21
C ASN A 58 -18.07 -5.58 2.13
N GLN A 59 -18.77 -6.70 2.26
CA GLN A 59 -18.26 -8.05 2.26
C GLN A 59 -19.08 -8.91 1.31
N LEU A 60 -18.41 -9.75 0.55
CA LEU A 60 -19.02 -10.69 -0.38
C LEU A 60 -18.54 -12.09 -0.06
N LEU A 61 -19.48 -13.03 0.08
CA LEU A 61 -19.18 -14.44 0.26
C LEU A 61 -19.79 -15.24 -0.89
N ARG A 62 -18.98 -16.05 -1.56
CA ARG A 62 -19.44 -16.96 -2.61
C ARG A 62 -18.92 -18.37 -2.36
N ILE A 63 -19.82 -19.35 -2.35
CA ILE A 63 -19.51 -20.75 -2.11
C ILE A 63 -19.90 -21.56 -3.36
N TRP A 64 -18.96 -22.31 -3.91
CA TRP A 64 -19.23 -23.26 -5.00
C TRP A 64 -19.61 -24.64 -4.45
N ASN A 65 -20.30 -25.42 -5.26
CA ASN A 65 -20.75 -26.77 -4.90
C ASN A 65 -19.61 -27.75 -4.54
N ASP A 66 -18.40 -27.52 -5.06
CA ASP A 66 -17.19 -28.27 -4.74
C ASP A 66 -16.58 -27.93 -3.37
N GLY A 67 -17.15 -26.95 -2.66
CA GLY A 67 -16.68 -26.47 -1.36
C GLY A 67 -15.63 -25.35 -1.47
N LYS A 68 -15.36 -24.84 -2.67
CA LYS A 68 -14.55 -23.63 -2.82
C LYS A 68 -15.30 -22.44 -2.24
N VAL A 69 -14.60 -21.61 -1.47
CA VAL A 69 -15.12 -20.37 -0.89
C VAL A 69 -14.31 -19.20 -1.46
N LEU A 70 -15.01 -18.14 -1.84
CA LEU A 70 -14.45 -16.81 -2.13
C LEU A 70 -15.01 -15.85 -1.09
N TYR A 71 -14.11 -15.18 -0.39
CA TYR A 71 -14.44 -14.09 0.52
C TYR A 71 -13.73 -12.83 0.04
N THR A 72 -14.48 -11.76 -0.14
CA THR A 72 -13.94 -10.45 -0.53
C THR A 72 -14.44 -9.40 0.43
N LEU A 73 -13.57 -8.48 0.83
CA LEU A 73 -13.93 -7.31 1.64
C LEU A 73 -13.18 -6.06 1.16
N ARG A 74 -13.80 -4.89 1.36
CA ARG A 74 -13.14 -3.60 1.13
C ARG A 74 -12.49 -3.10 2.42
N LEU A 75 -11.23 -2.68 2.34
CA LEU A 75 -10.43 -2.21 3.45
C LEU A 75 -9.72 -0.91 3.10
N THR A 76 -9.70 0.03 4.06
CA THR A 76 -8.78 1.17 4.04
C THR A 76 -7.71 0.97 5.11
N ILE A 77 -6.45 1.01 4.71
CA ILE A 77 -5.31 0.66 5.56
C ILE A 77 -4.34 1.83 5.58
N GLU A 78 -4.00 2.28 6.79
CA GLU A 78 -2.87 3.17 7.06
C GLU A 78 -1.67 2.31 7.44
N ALA A 79 -0.77 2.12 6.47
CA ALA A 79 0.39 1.25 6.61
C ALA A 79 1.67 2.05 6.92
N GLU A 80 2.52 1.45 7.74
CA GLU A 80 3.83 1.96 8.04
C GLU A 80 4.78 1.74 6.85
N CYS A 81 5.51 2.79 6.49
CA CYS A 81 6.59 2.75 5.53
C CYS A 81 7.69 3.67 6.05
N GLN A 82 8.86 3.09 6.31
CA GLN A 82 10.05 3.79 6.75
C GLN A 82 10.73 4.43 5.54
N LEU A 83 10.73 5.77 5.47
CA LEU A 83 11.27 6.52 4.35
C LEU A 83 12.72 6.89 4.62
N GLN A 84 13.63 6.48 3.74
CA GLN A 84 15.04 6.88 3.81
C GLN A 84 15.23 8.18 3.03
N LEU A 85 15.24 9.31 3.75
CA LEU A 85 15.20 10.65 3.15
C LEU A 85 16.59 11.25 2.85
N GLN A 86 17.63 10.42 2.71
CA GLN A 86 19.02 10.88 2.50
C GLN A 86 19.15 11.75 1.22
N ASN A 87 18.44 11.37 0.16
CA ASN A 87 18.49 12.06 -1.14
C ASN A 87 17.27 12.96 -1.37
N PHE A 88 16.65 13.49 -0.33
CA PHE A 88 15.48 14.37 -0.49
C PHE A 88 15.83 15.62 -1.32
N PRO A 89 15.03 16.05 -2.32
CA PRO A 89 13.74 15.50 -2.78
C PRO A 89 13.84 14.57 -4.02
N MET A 90 15.03 14.03 -4.32
CA MET A 90 15.32 13.11 -5.44
C MET A 90 15.32 11.63 -4.97
N ASP A 91 14.52 11.34 -3.96
CA ASP A 91 14.42 10.08 -3.26
C ASP A 91 13.41 9.11 -3.92
N LYS A 92 13.70 7.82 -3.81
CA LYS A 92 12.85 6.70 -4.24
C LYS A 92 12.62 5.79 -3.06
N HIS A 93 11.39 5.32 -2.90
CA HIS A 93 10.97 4.50 -1.78
C HIS A 93 10.23 3.27 -2.25
N SER A 94 10.31 2.21 -1.46
CA SER A 94 9.56 1.00 -1.68
C SER A 94 8.76 0.67 -0.43
N CYS A 95 7.47 0.99 -0.46
CA CYS A 95 6.60 0.86 0.71
C CYS A 95 5.94 -0.52 0.74
N PRO A 96 6.15 -1.32 1.80
CA PRO A 96 5.57 -2.65 1.89
C PRO A 96 4.14 -2.61 2.46
N LEU A 97 3.28 -3.51 1.99
CA LEU A 97 2.05 -3.92 2.63
C LEU A 97 2.19 -5.41 2.97
N VAL A 98 2.25 -5.71 4.27
CA VAL A 98 2.60 -7.04 4.77
C VAL A 98 1.39 -7.64 5.46
N PHE A 99 1.04 -8.89 5.12
CA PHE A 99 -0.05 -9.61 5.78
C PHE A 99 0.28 -11.09 6.00
N SER A 100 -0.28 -11.66 7.06
CA SER A 100 -0.21 -13.09 7.40
C SER A 100 -1.43 -13.50 8.22
N SER A 101 -1.53 -14.78 8.55
CA SER A 101 -2.41 -15.28 9.61
C SER A 101 -1.87 -14.82 10.96
N TYR A 102 -2.77 -14.59 11.91
CA TYR A 102 -2.42 -14.15 13.26
C TYR A 102 -2.07 -15.34 14.16
N GLY A 103 -2.94 -16.33 14.24
CA GLY A 103 -2.80 -17.50 15.10
C GLY A 103 -2.28 -18.74 14.39
N TYR A 104 -2.57 -18.90 13.09
CA TYR A 104 -2.25 -20.15 12.38
C TYR A 104 -0.83 -20.13 11.80
N PRO A 105 0.06 -21.04 12.21
CA PRO A 105 1.40 -21.16 11.63
C PRO A 105 1.33 -21.79 10.22
N ARG A 106 2.50 -21.88 9.57
CA ARG A 106 2.67 -22.37 8.19
C ARG A 106 2.12 -23.78 7.98
N GLU A 107 2.17 -24.61 9.01
CA GLU A 107 1.67 -25.98 9.01
C GLU A 107 0.14 -26.04 8.89
N GLU A 108 -0.56 -24.99 9.33
CA GLU A 108 -2.03 -24.91 9.32
C GLU A 108 -2.56 -24.04 8.17
N ILE A 109 -1.99 -22.86 7.94
CA ILE A 109 -2.37 -21.95 6.85
C ILE A 109 -1.15 -21.58 6.01
N MET A 110 -1.26 -21.82 4.70
CA MET A 110 -0.27 -21.40 3.70
C MET A 110 -0.92 -20.52 2.64
N TYR A 111 -0.58 -19.23 2.66
CA TYR A 111 -0.99 -18.28 1.62
C TYR A 111 -0.23 -18.50 0.31
N ARG A 112 -0.91 -18.24 -0.81
CA ARG A 112 -0.32 -18.30 -2.16
C ARG A 112 -0.91 -17.21 -3.04
N TRP A 113 -0.05 -16.59 -3.86
CA TRP A 113 -0.48 -15.64 -4.87
C TRP A 113 -1.17 -16.35 -6.05
N ARG A 114 -2.22 -15.73 -6.59
CA ARG A 114 -2.79 -16.12 -7.89
C ARG A 114 -1.92 -15.55 -9.02
N ARG A 115 -1.92 -16.17 -10.21
CA ARG A 115 -1.18 -15.68 -11.39
C ARG A 115 -1.43 -14.19 -11.72
N TYR A 116 -2.67 -13.73 -11.53
CA TYR A 116 -3.06 -12.32 -11.59
C TYR A 116 -3.50 -11.89 -10.19
N SER A 117 -2.53 -11.71 -9.30
CA SER A 117 -2.78 -11.51 -7.87
C SER A 117 -3.20 -10.10 -7.48
N ILE A 118 -2.71 -9.11 -8.21
CA ILE A 118 -2.87 -7.70 -7.86
C ILE A 118 -3.29 -6.97 -9.13
N ASP A 119 -4.45 -6.34 -9.06
CA ASP A 119 -4.96 -5.46 -10.11
C ASP A 119 -4.95 -4.03 -9.59
N VAL A 120 -4.64 -3.10 -10.48
CA VAL A 120 -4.30 -1.72 -10.16
C VAL A 120 -5.29 -0.82 -10.88
N ALA A 121 -6.08 -0.07 -10.12
CA ALA A 121 -7.00 0.91 -10.68
C ALA A 121 -6.26 2.04 -11.42
N ASP A 122 -6.99 2.82 -12.22
CA ASP A 122 -6.41 3.97 -12.94
C ASP A 122 -5.71 4.93 -11.97
N GLN A 123 -4.40 5.11 -12.21
CA GLN A 123 -3.48 5.90 -11.40
C GLN A 123 -3.92 7.38 -11.30
N ARG A 124 -4.69 7.89 -12.26
CA ARG A 124 -5.17 9.28 -12.27
C ARG A 124 -6.11 9.61 -11.11
N SER A 125 -6.79 8.59 -10.58
CA SER A 125 -7.73 8.75 -9.46
C SER A 125 -7.05 8.76 -8.09
N TRP A 126 -5.74 8.49 -8.04
CA TRP A 126 -5.02 8.30 -6.80
C TRP A 126 -4.60 9.62 -6.16
N ARG A 127 -4.60 9.64 -4.84
CA ARG A 127 -4.19 10.81 -4.04
C ARG A 127 -2.68 10.83 -3.81
N LEU A 128 -1.89 10.70 -4.89
CA LEU A 128 -0.43 10.79 -4.85
C LEU A 128 0.03 12.20 -5.26
N TYR A 129 0.13 13.11 -4.28
CA TYR A 129 0.50 14.51 -4.54
C TYR A 129 1.99 14.69 -4.83
N GLN A 130 2.85 14.12 -3.98
CA GLN A 130 4.30 14.31 -4.02
C GLN A 130 5.04 13.16 -4.71
N PHE A 131 4.37 12.04 -4.99
CA PHE A 131 5.00 10.83 -5.49
C PHE A 131 4.36 10.38 -6.80
N ASP A 132 5.17 9.74 -7.64
CA ASP A 132 4.74 8.96 -8.78
C ASP A 132 4.86 7.48 -8.46
N PHE A 133 3.83 6.72 -8.80
CA PHE A 133 3.88 5.28 -8.80
C PHE A 133 4.72 4.78 -9.98
N LYS A 134 5.73 3.95 -9.70
CA LYS A 134 6.65 3.40 -10.70
C LYS A 134 6.41 1.92 -10.96
N GLY A 135 5.89 1.20 -9.99
CA GLY A 135 5.60 -0.22 -10.13
C GLY A 135 5.25 -0.88 -8.80
N LEU A 136 4.92 -2.16 -8.88
CA LEU A 136 4.71 -3.01 -7.71
C LEU A 136 5.44 -4.33 -7.89
N ARG A 137 5.79 -4.95 -6.77
CA ARG A 137 6.29 -6.32 -6.73
C ARG A 137 5.66 -7.07 -5.57
N ASN A 138 5.44 -8.37 -5.74
CA ASN A 138 4.97 -9.24 -4.67
C ASN A 138 6.08 -10.22 -4.27
N THR A 139 6.08 -10.60 -3.00
CA THR A 139 7.00 -11.58 -2.43
C THR A 139 6.24 -12.41 -1.41
N SER A 140 6.85 -13.53 -1.02
CA SER A 140 6.28 -14.47 -0.08
C SER A 140 7.43 -15.08 0.71
N GLU A 141 7.42 -14.93 2.02
CA GLU A 141 8.52 -15.30 2.91
C GLU A 141 7.99 -16.06 4.13
N VAL A 142 8.85 -16.86 4.75
CA VAL A 142 8.52 -17.53 6.02
C VAL A 142 9.22 -16.76 7.12
N LEU A 143 8.45 -16.28 8.09
CA LEU A 143 8.95 -15.57 9.24
C LEU A 143 8.86 -16.45 10.48
N SER A 144 10.01 -16.77 11.07
CA SER A 144 10.09 -17.46 12.35
C SER A 144 9.87 -16.50 13.50
N THR A 145 8.90 -16.83 14.35
CA THR A 145 8.57 -16.08 15.57
C THR A 145 8.63 -17.03 16.77
N GLY A 146 8.62 -16.50 17.99
CA GLY A 146 8.57 -17.33 19.19
C GLY A 146 7.34 -18.26 19.28
N ALA A 147 6.26 -17.94 18.55
CA ALA A 147 5.04 -18.74 18.51
C ALA A 147 5.03 -19.80 17.39
N GLY A 148 5.93 -19.70 16.42
CA GLY A 148 5.99 -20.58 15.25
C GLY A 148 6.41 -19.87 13.97
N ASP A 149 6.46 -20.64 12.88
CA ASP A 149 6.79 -20.15 11.55
C ASP A 149 5.52 -19.72 10.82
N TYR A 150 5.48 -18.48 10.32
CA TYR A 150 4.31 -17.95 9.63
C TYR A 150 4.60 -17.67 8.17
N MET A 151 3.64 -17.99 7.30
CA MET A 151 3.70 -17.58 5.89
C MET A 151 3.30 -16.11 5.76
N VAL A 152 4.26 -15.27 5.40
CA VAL A 152 4.09 -13.82 5.25
C VAL A 152 4.05 -13.45 3.78
N MET A 153 3.05 -12.65 3.42
CA MET A 153 2.84 -12.15 2.07
C MET A 153 3.10 -10.66 2.06
N THR A 154 3.93 -10.20 1.12
CA THR A 154 4.34 -8.79 1.04
C THR A 154 4.14 -8.24 -0.36
N VAL A 155 3.50 -7.08 -0.45
CA VAL A 155 3.43 -6.27 -1.67
C VAL A 155 4.25 -5.02 -1.47
N TYR A 156 5.21 -4.76 -2.34
CA TYR A 156 5.96 -3.51 -2.35
C TYR A 156 5.42 -2.58 -3.41
N PHE A 157 5.20 -1.32 -3.03
CA PHE A 157 4.82 -0.23 -3.93
C PHE A 157 6.04 0.68 -4.13
N ASP A 158 6.55 0.73 -5.36
CA ASP A 158 7.69 1.55 -5.72
C ASP A 158 7.23 2.96 -6.09
N LEU A 159 7.69 3.94 -5.31
CA LEU A 159 7.30 5.35 -5.37
C LEU A 159 8.53 6.23 -5.61
N SER A 160 8.42 7.20 -6.50
CA SER A 160 9.47 8.20 -6.77
C SER A 160 8.94 9.60 -6.52
N ARG A 161 9.67 10.44 -5.81
CA ARG A 161 9.21 11.81 -5.54
C ARG A 161 9.19 12.68 -6.81
N ARG A 162 8.19 13.55 -6.92
CA ARG A 162 8.10 14.61 -7.94
C ARG A 162 8.95 15.80 -7.53
N MET A 163 9.95 16.13 -8.35
CA MET A 163 10.87 17.23 -8.06
C MET A 163 10.29 18.63 -8.37
N GLY A 164 9.26 18.73 -9.22
CA GLY A 164 8.79 20.00 -9.78
C GLY A 164 8.44 21.07 -8.74
N TYR A 165 7.78 20.68 -7.65
CA TYR A 165 7.45 21.61 -6.55
C TYR A 165 8.70 22.20 -5.90
N PHE A 166 9.66 21.35 -5.52
CA PHE A 166 10.91 21.78 -4.89
C PHE A 166 11.79 22.59 -5.84
N ALA A 167 11.79 22.25 -7.12
CA ALA A 167 12.52 22.99 -8.15
C ALA A 167 12.07 24.46 -8.19
N ILE A 168 10.76 24.71 -8.25
CA ILE A 168 10.18 26.06 -8.36
C ILE A 168 10.24 26.82 -7.04
N GLN A 169 9.94 26.16 -5.92
CA GLN A 169 9.84 26.82 -4.61
C GLN A 169 11.17 27.02 -3.90
N THR A 170 12.18 26.19 -4.18
CA THR A 170 13.45 26.21 -3.44
C THR A 170 14.64 26.39 -4.36
N TYR A 171 14.85 25.50 -5.34
CA TYR A 171 16.06 25.53 -6.16
C TYR A 171 16.17 26.80 -7.01
N ILE A 172 15.12 27.19 -7.72
CA ILE A 172 15.14 28.39 -8.58
C ILE A 172 15.39 29.67 -7.75
N PRO A 173 14.66 29.96 -6.65
CA PRO A 173 14.95 31.13 -5.82
C PRO A 173 16.37 31.15 -5.28
N CYS A 174 16.89 30.04 -4.75
CA CYS A 174 18.25 29.98 -4.23
C CYS A 174 19.30 30.23 -5.32
N ILE A 175 19.12 29.65 -6.51
CA ILE A 175 20.01 29.91 -7.66
C ILE A 175 19.96 31.38 -8.06
N LEU A 176 18.77 31.98 -8.13
CA LEU A 176 18.61 33.40 -8.45
C LEU A 176 19.27 34.29 -7.39
N THR A 177 19.17 33.98 -6.10
CA THR A 177 19.87 34.71 -5.03
C THR A 177 21.39 34.62 -5.19
N VAL A 178 21.93 33.45 -5.53
CA VAL A 178 23.37 33.30 -5.78
C VAL A 178 23.79 34.13 -6.99
N VAL A 179 23.02 34.10 -8.09
CA VAL A 179 23.28 34.93 -9.28
C VAL A 179 23.18 36.43 -8.96
N LEU A 180 22.22 36.84 -8.14
CA LEU A 180 22.10 38.22 -7.66
C LEU A 180 23.34 38.66 -6.88
N SER A 181 23.92 37.79 -6.05
CA SER A 181 25.16 38.13 -5.34
C SER A 181 26.36 38.37 -6.28
N TRP A 182 26.39 37.71 -7.44
CA TRP A 182 27.42 37.93 -8.47
C TRP A 182 27.30 39.28 -9.18
N VAL A 183 26.12 39.93 -9.13
CA VAL A 183 25.93 41.29 -9.69
C VAL A 183 26.86 42.29 -8.99
N SER A 184 27.19 42.05 -7.71
CA SER A 184 28.12 42.88 -6.94
C SER A 184 29.53 42.96 -7.54
N PHE A 185 29.94 41.99 -8.38
CA PHE A 185 31.22 41.99 -9.07
C PHE A 185 31.29 42.98 -10.24
N TRP A 186 30.14 43.37 -10.79
CA TRP A 186 30.05 44.34 -11.89
C TRP A 186 29.87 45.79 -11.40
N ILE A 187 29.65 45.99 -10.10
CA ILE A 187 29.56 47.32 -9.49
C ILE A 187 30.97 47.87 -9.22
N LYS A 188 31.17 49.16 -9.53
CA LYS A 188 32.44 49.85 -9.28
C LYS A 188 32.89 49.68 -7.83
N ARG A 189 34.19 49.44 -7.64
CA ARG A 189 34.80 49.19 -6.32
C ARG A 189 34.47 50.28 -5.30
N ASP A 190 34.43 51.53 -5.75
CA ASP A 190 34.28 52.71 -4.88
C ASP A 190 32.83 52.91 -4.39
N SER A 191 31.86 52.19 -4.96
CA SER A 191 30.46 52.21 -4.53
C SER A 191 30.22 51.26 -3.34
N THR A 192 30.94 51.50 -2.23
CA THR A 192 30.91 50.62 -1.04
C THR A 192 29.51 50.40 -0.46
N PRO A 193 28.61 51.40 -0.31
CA PRO A 193 27.29 51.17 0.29
C PRO A 193 26.39 50.28 -0.58
N ALA A 194 26.55 50.37 -1.91
CA ALA A 194 25.78 49.58 -2.86
C ALA A 194 26.21 48.11 -2.88
N ARG A 195 27.49 47.83 -2.64
CA ARG A 195 28.03 46.46 -2.60
C ARG A 195 27.79 45.77 -1.25
N THR A 196 27.73 46.52 -0.14
CA THR A 196 27.39 45.96 1.18
C THR A 196 25.90 45.69 1.35
N SER A 197 25.05 46.36 0.59
CA SER A 197 23.58 46.19 0.65
C SER A 197 23.05 45.04 -0.21
N LEU A 198 23.89 44.48 -1.08
CA LEU A 198 23.56 43.48 -2.10
C LEU A 198 24.11 42.11 -1.71
#